data_AF-A0A7C5ZKU5-F1
#
_entry.id   AF-A0A7C5ZKU5-F1
#
_cell.length_a   1.000
_cell.length_b   1.000
_cell.length_c   1.000
_cell.angle_alpha   90.00
_cell.angle_beta   90.00
_cell.angle_gamma   90.00
#
_symmetry.space_group_name_H-M   'P 1'
#
loop_
_entity.id
_entity.type
_entity.pdbx_description
1 polymer ?
#
loop_
_entity_poly.entity_id
_entity_poly.type
_entity_poly.pdbx_seq_one_letter_code
_entity_poly.pdbx_strand_id
1 'polypeptide(L)'
;MVDFTPAFLLQNPAVVQRAAPWCVKLENVELGVLLVTQPWIAGAGRRRADIERQLSELASEMPLGTIYFQRINRAVARLENCGAIRGTGTGRNRRFLLAPQGFAALILNLNVLEADPTLDGTEFELKRELVAMWNLMLEQVLASPPEIVLSPDVADFFAEVDSLSIWGRSVITADVVRATFDVLRLIRVQRERVQLLKRTEEDRLATTRVQAEILRAADLSQIDLGPGEQAAFLKDNPELLEMIRSLATGAMPQLSVLMRIRRYDAYLTYLNEIETTYAKELKVVDIDVFRRRVAGQKG
;
A
#
# COMPACT_ATOMS: atom_id res chain seq x y z
N MET A 1 -3.10 -24.66 -12.81
CA MET A 1 -1.85 -23.93 -13.11
C MET A 1 -1.75 -22.82 -12.08
N VAL A 2 -0.66 -22.72 -11.31
CA VAL A 2 -0.53 -21.62 -10.33
C VAL A 2 -0.42 -20.31 -11.09
N ASP A 3 -1.28 -19.34 -10.76
CA ASP A 3 -1.29 -18.02 -11.38
C ASP A 3 -0.22 -17.14 -10.71
N PHE A 4 0.71 -16.60 -11.49
CA PHE A 4 1.88 -15.85 -11.00
C PHE A 4 1.54 -14.37 -10.85
N THR A 5 0.46 -14.10 -10.12
CA THR A 5 0.04 -12.72 -9.88
C THR A 5 1.03 -12.02 -8.95
N PRO A 6 1.18 -10.68 -9.03
CA PRO A 6 1.97 -9.92 -8.07
C PRO A 6 1.60 -10.21 -6.61
N ALA A 7 0.31 -10.41 -6.32
CA ALA A 7 -0.18 -10.80 -4.99
C ALA A 7 0.37 -12.15 -4.55
N PHE A 8 0.29 -13.18 -5.41
CA PHE A 8 0.86 -14.50 -5.10
C PHE A 8 2.36 -14.42 -4.79
N LEU A 9 3.12 -13.67 -5.59
CA LEU A 9 4.56 -13.55 -5.42
C LEU A 9 4.95 -12.89 -4.09
N LEU A 10 4.27 -11.82 -3.71
CA LEU A 10 4.56 -11.09 -2.47
C LEU A 10 4.04 -11.79 -1.21
N GLN A 11 2.96 -12.58 -1.31
CA GLN A 11 2.37 -13.31 -0.18
C GLN A 11 3.10 -14.62 0.16
N ASN A 12 3.97 -15.11 -0.72
CA ASN A 12 4.68 -16.38 -0.54
C ASN A 12 6.22 -16.21 -0.51
N PRO A 13 6.76 -15.32 0.35
CA PRO A 13 8.17 -14.93 0.32
C PRO A 13 9.12 -16.11 0.55
N ALA A 14 8.75 -17.06 1.40
CA ALA A 14 9.60 -18.21 1.75
C ALA A 14 9.98 -19.08 0.54
N VAL A 15 9.09 -19.14 -0.45
CA VAL A 15 9.31 -19.91 -1.69
C VAL A 15 9.99 -19.02 -2.73
N VAL A 16 9.48 -17.80 -2.93
CA VAL A 16 9.90 -16.88 -3.99
C VAL A 16 11.32 -16.35 -3.79
N GLN A 17 11.69 -15.95 -2.56
CA GLN A 17 12.95 -15.25 -2.31
C GLN A 17 14.21 -16.11 -2.56
N ARG A 18 14.06 -17.45 -2.57
CA ARG A 18 15.16 -18.35 -2.95
C ARG A 18 15.57 -18.20 -4.41
N ALA A 19 14.59 -17.91 -5.28
CA ALA A 19 14.81 -17.72 -6.71
C ALA A 19 14.94 -16.25 -7.10
N ALA A 20 14.27 -15.36 -6.38
CA ALA A 20 14.28 -13.92 -6.62
C ALA A 20 14.34 -13.15 -5.29
N PRO A 21 15.55 -12.95 -4.72
CA PRO A 21 15.73 -12.27 -3.44
C PRO A 21 15.16 -10.86 -3.39
N TRP A 22 15.03 -10.20 -4.55
CA TRP A 22 14.46 -8.86 -4.71
C TRP A 22 12.93 -8.82 -4.66
N CYS A 23 12.27 -9.96 -4.88
CA CYS A 23 10.81 -10.06 -4.87
C CYS A 23 10.32 -10.16 -3.41
N VAL A 24 10.29 -9.01 -2.76
CA VAL A 24 9.95 -8.86 -1.34
C VAL A 24 8.92 -7.78 -1.14
N LYS A 25 8.13 -7.92 -0.07
CA LYS A 25 7.26 -6.82 0.38
C LYS A 25 8.12 -5.67 0.89
N LEU A 26 7.85 -4.48 0.39
CA LEU A 26 8.58 -3.26 0.72
C LEU A 26 7.75 -2.38 1.65
N GLU A 27 8.44 -1.76 2.60
CA GLU A 27 7.88 -0.72 3.47
C GLU A 27 7.82 0.63 2.75
N ASN A 28 7.01 1.55 3.30
CA ASN A 28 6.83 2.89 2.75
C ASN A 28 8.14 3.64 2.49
N VAL A 29 9.07 3.60 3.45
CA VAL A 29 10.39 4.23 3.31
C VAL A 29 11.20 3.58 2.19
N GLU A 30 11.12 2.26 2.02
CA GLU A 30 11.86 1.55 0.98
C GLU A 30 11.31 1.89 -0.41
N LEU A 31 9.99 1.97 -0.57
CA LEU A 31 9.36 2.46 -1.80
C LEU A 31 9.82 3.88 -2.12
N GLY A 32 9.89 4.75 -1.11
CA GLY A 32 10.47 6.09 -1.25
C GLY A 32 11.93 6.07 -1.69
N VAL A 33 12.78 5.23 -1.08
CA VAL A 33 14.19 5.08 -1.49
C VAL A 33 14.29 4.66 -2.95
N LEU A 34 13.48 3.69 -3.40
CA LEU A 34 13.46 3.26 -4.80
C LEU A 34 13.00 4.40 -5.73
N LEU A 35 12.03 5.23 -5.33
CA LEU A 35 11.59 6.40 -6.09
C LEU A 35 12.74 7.39 -6.32
N VAL A 36 13.50 7.74 -5.28
CA VAL A 36 14.52 8.80 -5.44
C VAL A 36 15.81 8.29 -6.08
N THR A 37 16.04 6.97 -6.12
CA THR A 37 17.25 6.35 -6.67
C THR A 37 17.13 5.90 -8.13
N GLN A 38 16.05 6.25 -8.82
CA GLN A 38 15.83 5.90 -10.23
C GLN A 38 16.97 6.44 -11.13
N PRO A 39 17.42 5.71 -12.16
CA PRO A 39 18.56 6.14 -12.99
C PRO A 39 18.38 7.50 -13.67
N TRP A 40 17.16 7.80 -14.14
CA TRP A 40 16.81 9.08 -14.76
C TRP A 40 16.59 10.23 -13.76
N ILE A 41 16.57 9.95 -12.46
CA ILE A 41 16.46 10.97 -11.39
C ILE A 41 17.80 11.17 -10.67
N ALA A 42 18.54 10.08 -10.45
CA ALA A 42 19.75 10.04 -9.64
C ALA A 42 21.04 10.17 -10.46
N GLY A 43 20.98 10.00 -11.79
CA GLY A 43 22.16 9.96 -12.64
C GLY A 43 23.14 8.88 -12.17
N ALA A 44 24.33 9.29 -11.71
CA ALA A 44 25.36 8.39 -11.17
C ALA A 44 25.07 7.84 -9.75
N GLY A 45 23.88 8.06 -9.21
CA GLY A 45 23.45 7.57 -7.89
C GLY A 45 23.53 8.61 -6.78
N ARG A 46 22.75 8.39 -5.72
CA ARG A 46 22.56 9.31 -4.58
C ARG A 46 23.29 8.85 -3.34
N ARG A 47 23.82 9.79 -2.56
CA ARG A 47 24.37 9.49 -1.22
C ARG A 47 23.23 9.32 -0.23
N ARG A 48 23.49 8.64 0.89
CA ARG A 48 22.48 8.45 1.95
C ARG A 48 21.92 9.76 2.49
N ALA A 49 22.77 10.76 2.68
CA ALA A 49 22.34 12.09 3.15
C ALA A 49 21.41 12.78 2.15
N ASP A 50 21.65 12.61 0.84
CA ASP A 50 20.78 13.14 -0.20
C ASP A 50 19.44 12.41 -0.25
N ILE A 51 19.45 11.08 -0.08
CA ILE A 51 18.24 10.26 0.02
C ILE A 51 17.42 10.70 1.24
N GLU A 52 18.04 10.82 2.41
CA GLU A 52 17.36 11.27 3.64
C GLU A 52 16.73 12.65 3.47
N ARG A 53 17.48 13.60 2.92
CA ARG A 53 16.98 14.96 2.68
C ARG A 53 15.76 14.95 1.75
N GLN A 54 15.85 14.27 0.62
CA GLN A 54 14.74 14.20 -0.33
C GLN A 54 13.53 13.47 0.24
N LEU A 55 13.73 12.37 0.97
CA LEU A 55 12.61 11.69 1.62
C LEU A 55 11.99 12.51 2.74
N SER A 56 12.77 13.36 3.42
CA SER A 56 12.23 14.28 4.43
C SER A 56 11.40 15.39 3.78
N GLU A 57 11.83 15.90 2.62
CA GLU A 57 11.04 16.84 1.81
C GLU A 57 9.74 16.18 1.33
N LEU A 58 9.81 14.94 0.84
CA LEU A 58 8.63 14.19 0.39
C LEU A 58 7.70 13.76 1.53
N ALA A 59 8.20 13.63 2.75
CA ALA A 59 7.39 13.22 3.90
C ALA A 59 6.37 14.29 4.34
N SER A 60 6.46 15.53 3.85
CA SER A 60 5.39 16.52 4.04
C SER A 60 4.15 16.23 3.19
N GLU A 61 4.35 15.62 2.02
CA GLU A 61 3.30 15.37 1.03
C GLU A 61 2.86 13.91 0.98
N MET A 62 3.68 12.97 1.46
CA MET A 62 3.42 11.53 1.38
C MET A 62 3.57 10.82 2.72
N PRO A 63 2.76 9.78 2.99
CA PRO A 63 2.81 9.05 4.26
C PRO A 63 3.97 8.03 4.29
N LEU A 64 5.19 8.53 4.20
CA LEU A 64 6.44 7.74 4.35
C LEU A 64 6.70 7.34 5.82
N GLY A 65 5.98 7.96 6.75
CA GLY A 65 6.22 7.85 8.19
C GLY A 65 7.47 8.63 8.63
N THR A 66 7.90 8.44 9.88
CA THR A 66 9.04 9.20 10.42
C THR A 66 10.34 8.89 9.65
N ILE A 67 10.98 9.93 9.14
CA ILE A 67 12.28 9.85 8.47
C ILE A 67 13.39 10.24 9.45
N TYR A 68 14.33 9.33 9.64
CA TYR A 68 15.55 9.58 10.42
C TYR A 68 16.68 8.66 9.94
N PHE A 69 17.92 9.11 10.08
CA PHE A 69 19.13 8.45 9.58
C PHE A 69 19.19 6.93 9.80
N GLN A 70 18.86 6.42 11.00
CA GLN A 70 18.90 4.98 11.27
C GLN A 70 17.88 4.19 10.45
N ARG A 71 16.67 4.74 10.22
CA ARG A 71 15.65 4.10 9.41
C ARG A 71 16.05 4.05 7.94
N ILE A 72 16.59 5.15 7.42
CA ILE A 72 17.14 5.20 6.06
C ILE A 72 18.29 4.21 5.89
N ASN A 73 19.20 4.12 6.86
CA ASN A 73 20.29 3.15 6.81
C ASN A 73 19.79 1.71 6.74
N ARG A 74 18.78 1.35 7.54
CA ARG A 74 18.18 0.01 7.52
C ARG A 74 17.50 -0.27 6.19
N ALA A 75 16.72 0.69 5.67
CA ALA A 75 16.04 0.56 4.38
C ALA A 75 17.05 0.39 3.23
N VAL A 76 18.07 1.24 3.15
CA VAL A 76 19.13 1.15 2.13
C VAL A 76 19.89 -0.18 2.24
N ALA A 77 20.26 -0.60 3.47
CA ALA A 77 20.95 -1.87 3.66
C ALA A 77 20.09 -3.07 3.24
N ARG A 78 18.79 -3.07 3.58
CA ARG A 78 17.87 -4.14 3.18
C ARG A 78 17.68 -4.19 1.67
N LEU A 79 17.46 -3.04 1.04
CA LEU A 79 17.31 -2.92 -0.42
C LEU A 79 18.57 -3.36 -1.16
N GLU A 80 19.75 -3.05 -0.63
CA GLU A 80 21.02 -3.51 -1.20
C GLU A 80 21.20 -5.01 -1.03
N ASN A 81 20.90 -5.56 0.16
CA ASN A 81 21.00 -6.99 0.46
C ASN A 81 20.07 -7.83 -0.42
N CYS A 82 18.89 -7.32 -0.79
CA CYS A 82 17.98 -8.01 -1.70
C CYS A 82 18.27 -7.73 -3.18
N GLY A 83 19.27 -6.90 -3.50
CA GLY A 83 19.65 -6.56 -4.87
C GLY A 83 18.75 -5.54 -5.56
N ALA A 84 17.85 -4.87 -4.82
CA ALA A 84 16.98 -3.83 -5.36
C ALA A 84 17.72 -2.53 -5.69
N ILE A 85 18.82 -2.24 -5.00
CA ILE A 85 19.71 -1.12 -5.31
C ILE A 85 21.16 -1.60 -5.38
N ARG A 86 22.01 -0.89 -6.12
CA ARG A 86 23.46 -1.11 -6.21
C ARG A 86 24.20 0.05 -5.56
N GLY A 87 25.12 -0.25 -4.65
CA GLY A 87 26.02 0.73 -4.06
C GLY A 87 27.36 0.79 -4.79
N THR A 88 27.82 2.00 -5.10
CA THR A 88 29.16 2.26 -5.67
C THR A 88 29.98 3.17 -4.75
N GLY A 89 31.28 2.89 -4.62
CA GLY A 89 32.18 3.61 -3.70
C GLY A 89 32.08 3.15 -2.24
N THR A 90 32.72 3.89 -1.33
CA THR A 90 32.88 3.50 0.08
C THR A 90 32.57 4.65 1.06
N GLY A 91 32.29 4.31 2.31
CA GLY A 91 32.09 5.27 3.39
C GLY A 91 30.97 6.27 3.13
N ARG A 92 31.21 7.55 3.47
CA ARG A 92 30.24 8.65 3.32
C ARG A 92 29.97 9.04 1.85
N ASN A 93 30.88 8.70 0.95
CA ASN A 93 30.77 9.02 -0.47
C ASN A 93 30.10 7.92 -1.29
N ARG A 94 29.72 6.79 -0.66
CA ARG A 94 29.00 5.71 -1.32
C ARG A 94 27.69 6.21 -1.89
N ARG A 95 27.44 5.88 -3.16
CA ARG A 95 26.25 6.26 -3.93
C ARG A 95 25.40 5.03 -4.18
N PHE A 96 24.08 5.23 -4.19
CA PHE A 96 23.10 4.19 -4.42
C PHE A 96 22.29 4.51 -5.66
N LEU A 97 22.14 3.51 -6.51
CA LEU A 97 21.36 3.57 -7.73
C LEU A 97 20.38 2.40 -7.74
N LEU A 98 19.17 2.62 -8.23
CA LEU A 98 18.20 1.56 -8.42
C LEU A 98 18.74 0.50 -9.39
N ALA A 99 18.54 -0.77 -9.06
CA ALA A 99 18.78 -1.89 -9.95
C ALA A 99 17.51 -2.27 -10.73
N PRO A 100 17.59 -2.94 -11.89
CA PRO A 100 16.42 -3.47 -12.61
C PRO A 100 15.52 -4.33 -11.71
N GLN A 101 16.12 -5.14 -10.84
CA GLN A 101 15.44 -5.94 -9.84
C GLN A 101 14.62 -5.09 -8.84
N GLY A 102 15.13 -3.92 -8.45
CA GLY A 102 14.42 -2.99 -7.59
C GLY A 102 13.27 -2.29 -8.29
N PHE A 103 13.41 -1.98 -9.58
CA PHE A 103 12.30 -1.47 -10.38
C PHE A 103 11.19 -2.50 -10.49
N ALA A 104 11.52 -3.76 -10.76
CA ALA A 104 10.56 -4.86 -10.74
C ALA A 104 9.89 -5.01 -9.36
N ALA A 105 10.66 -4.93 -8.27
CA ALA A 105 10.12 -4.97 -6.91
C ALA A 105 9.14 -3.81 -6.65
N LEU A 106 9.47 -2.59 -7.10
CA LEU A 106 8.59 -1.42 -7.02
C LEU A 106 7.29 -1.66 -7.78
N ILE A 107 7.36 -2.10 -9.04
CA ILE A 107 6.20 -2.44 -9.88
C ILE A 107 5.29 -3.45 -9.18
N LEU A 108 5.86 -4.56 -8.67
CA LEU A 108 5.08 -5.58 -7.98
C LEU A 108 4.42 -5.05 -6.70
N ASN A 109 5.15 -4.30 -5.89
CA ASN A 109 4.62 -3.75 -4.64
C ASN A 109 3.52 -2.71 -4.89
N LEU A 110 3.63 -1.88 -5.93
CA LEU A 110 2.60 -0.93 -6.33
C LEU A 110 1.33 -1.63 -6.84
N ASN A 111 1.41 -2.87 -7.34
CA ASN A 111 0.23 -3.60 -7.82
C ASN A 111 -0.68 -4.15 -6.71
N VAL A 112 -0.15 -4.31 -5.50
CA VAL A 112 -0.79 -5.03 -4.40
C VAL A 112 -1.16 -4.06 -3.28
N LEU A 113 -2.34 -4.21 -2.70
CA LEU A 113 -2.77 -3.47 -1.51
C LEU A 113 -3.17 -4.51 -0.46
N GLU A 114 -2.58 -4.48 0.73
CA GLU A 114 -2.79 -5.51 1.75
C GLU A 114 -3.31 -4.95 3.07
N ALA A 115 -2.92 -3.74 3.46
CA ALA A 115 -3.38 -3.11 4.69
C ALA A 115 -4.90 -2.92 4.69
N ASP A 116 -5.49 -2.95 5.90
CA ASP A 116 -6.86 -2.44 6.10
C ASP A 116 -6.79 -0.91 5.90
N PRO A 117 -7.46 -0.39 4.86
CA PRO A 117 -7.37 1.01 4.46
C PRO A 117 -7.88 1.98 5.52
N THR A 118 -8.67 1.51 6.49
CA THR A 118 -9.30 2.36 7.51
C THR A 118 -8.64 2.29 8.88
N LEU A 119 -7.67 1.39 9.05
CA LEU A 119 -6.83 1.30 10.25
C LEU A 119 -5.45 1.90 9.97
N ASP A 120 -4.90 1.63 8.79
CA ASP A 120 -3.64 2.18 8.32
C ASP A 120 -3.73 2.44 6.81
N GLY A 121 -4.38 3.57 6.46
CA GLY A 121 -4.54 3.99 5.06
C GLY A 121 -3.24 4.41 4.39
N THR A 122 -2.13 4.46 5.12
CA THR A 122 -0.85 4.98 4.63
C THR A 122 -0.28 4.19 3.46
N GLU A 123 -0.53 2.87 3.39
CA GLU A 123 -0.10 2.05 2.26
C GLU A 123 -0.80 2.49 0.96
N PHE A 124 -2.13 2.61 0.98
CA PHE A 124 -2.89 3.04 -0.19
C PHE A 124 -2.53 4.47 -0.58
N GLU A 125 -2.52 5.38 0.39
CA GLU A 125 -2.21 6.79 0.14
C GLU A 125 -0.80 6.94 -0.44
N LEU A 126 0.21 6.26 0.12
CA LEU A 126 1.55 6.30 -0.43
C LEU A 126 1.59 5.77 -1.86
N LYS A 127 1.03 4.58 -2.11
CA LYS A 127 1.10 3.97 -3.45
C LYS A 127 0.35 4.79 -4.47
N ARG A 128 -0.81 5.37 -4.11
CA ARG A 128 -1.56 6.31 -4.93
C ARG A 128 -0.73 7.53 -5.30
N GLU A 129 -0.13 8.19 -4.30
CA GLU A 129 0.70 9.38 -4.54
C GLU A 129 1.97 9.05 -5.34
N LEU A 130 2.62 7.91 -5.07
CA LEU A 130 3.77 7.45 -5.85
C LEU A 130 3.44 7.26 -7.32
N VAL A 131 2.32 6.60 -7.62
CA VAL A 131 1.89 6.39 -9.02
C VAL A 131 1.50 7.71 -9.67
N ALA A 132 0.82 8.61 -8.95
CA ALA A 132 0.48 9.94 -9.43
C ALA A 132 1.71 10.77 -9.78
N MET A 133 2.68 10.84 -8.86
CA MET A 133 3.96 11.51 -9.07
C MET A 133 4.72 10.95 -10.27
N TRP A 134 4.70 9.63 -10.43
CA TRP A 134 5.29 8.97 -11.58
C TRP A 134 4.61 9.37 -12.88
N ASN A 135 3.29 9.33 -12.96
CA ASN A 135 2.56 9.75 -14.16
C ASN A 135 2.85 11.23 -14.51
N LEU A 136 2.86 12.12 -13.53
CA LEU A 136 3.21 13.53 -13.74
C LEU A 136 4.65 13.69 -14.23
N MET A 137 5.61 13.01 -13.60
CA MET A 137 7.02 13.03 -14.02
C MET A 137 7.17 12.52 -15.46
N LEU A 138 6.53 11.41 -15.79
CA LEU A 138 6.58 10.83 -17.14
C LEU A 138 5.96 11.79 -18.16
N GLU A 139 4.83 12.44 -17.84
CA GLU A 139 4.21 13.45 -18.71
C GLU A 139 5.17 14.61 -18.96
N GLN A 140 5.84 15.12 -17.93
CA GLN A 140 6.81 16.21 -18.07
C GLN A 140 8.03 15.80 -18.92
N VAL A 141 8.54 14.58 -18.76
CA VAL A 141 9.63 14.08 -19.61
C VAL A 141 9.19 13.95 -21.07
N LEU A 142 7.96 13.47 -21.32
CA LEU A 142 7.43 13.35 -22.67
C LEU A 142 7.13 14.72 -23.32
N ALA A 143 6.71 15.71 -22.54
CA ALA A 143 6.50 17.08 -23.01
C ALA A 143 7.82 17.85 -23.27
N SER A 144 8.93 17.40 -22.69
CA SER A 144 10.24 18.04 -22.84
C SER A 144 10.82 17.88 -24.25
N PRO A 145 11.64 18.85 -24.74
CA PRO A 145 12.24 18.79 -26.07
C PRO A 145 13.03 17.49 -26.34
N PRO A 146 13.02 16.95 -27.58
CA PRO A 146 13.68 15.68 -27.94
C PRO A 146 15.19 15.62 -27.71
N GLU A 147 15.81 16.79 -27.58
CA GLU A 147 17.25 16.95 -27.44
C GLU A 147 17.75 16.51 -26.06
N ILE A 148 16.85 16.30 -25.09
CA ILE A 148 17.14 15.62 -23.83
C ILE A 148 17.10 14.11 -24.07
N VAL A 149 18.17 13.59 -24.67
CA VAL A 149 18.39 12.14 -24.77
C VAL A 149 18.89 11.67 -23.40
N LEU A 150 18.07 10.90 -22.70
CA LEU A 150 18.48 10.20 -21.48
C LEU A 150 19.53 9.12 -21.84
N SER A 151 20.50 8.88 -20.96
CA SER A 151 21.68 8.03 -21.22
C SER A 151 21.30 6.66 -21.83
N PRO A 152 22.08 6.09 -22.78
CA PRO A 152 21.91 4.72 -23.28
C PRO A 152 21.75 3.68 -22.17
N ASP A 153 22.36 3.91 -21.01
CA ASP A 153 22.25 3.07 -19.81
C ASP A 153 20.80 2.84 -19.36
N VAL A 154 19.86 3.73 -19.70
CA VAL A 154 18.44 3.58 -19.35
C VAL A 154 17.71 2.60 -20.27
N ALA A 155 18.12 2.48 -21.54
CA ALA A 155 17.55 1.49 -22.44
C ALA A 155 17.94 0.07 -22.02
N ASP A 156 19.23 -0.13 -21.71
CA ASP A 156 19.75 -1.40 -21.19
C ASP A 156 19.10 -1.76 -19.85
N PHE A 157 18.85 -0.76 -18.99
CA PHE A 157 18.11 -0.96 -17.74
C PHE A 157 16.72 -1.58 -17.96
N PHE A 158 15.93 -1.05 -18.91
CA PHE A 158 14.59 -1.61 -19.19
C PHE A 158 14.66 -2.97 -19.88
N ALA A 159 15.64 -3.22 -20.73
CA ALA A 159 15.88 -4.55 -21.30
C ALA A 159 16.21 -5.58 -20.20
N GLU A 160 17.03 -5.21 -19.22
CA GLU A 160 17.28 -6.04 -18.04
C GLU A 160 15.99 -6.29 -17.25
N VAL A 161 15.16 -5.26 -17.02
CA VAL A 161 13.85 -5.41 -16.34
C VAL A 161 12.96 -6.41 -17.07
N ASP A 162 12.82 -6.29 -18.38
CA ASP A 162 11.91 -7.12 -19.19
C ASP A 162 12.40 -8.59 -19.25
N SER A 163 13.71 -8.83 -19.06
CA SER A 163 14.31 -10.16 -18.98
C SER A 163 14.10 -10.87 -17.63
N LEU A 164 13.64 -10.15 -16.60
CA LEU A 164 13.47 -10.73 -15.27
C LEU A 164 12.39 -11.82 -15.26
N SER A 165 12.77 -12.98 -14.74
CA SER A 165 11.87 -14.11 -14.59
C SER A 165 11.97 -14.75 -13.20
N ILE A 166 10.86 -15.33 -12.75
CA ILE A 166 10.79 -16.16 -11.55
C ILE A 166 10.35 -17.54 -11.99
N TRP A 167 11.19 -18.55 -11.71
CA TRP A 167 10.99 -19.93 -12.17
C TRP A 167 10.71 -20.03 -13.69
N GLY A 168 11.44 -19.24 -14.49
CA GLY A 168 11.35 -19.26 -15.96
C GLY A 168 10.13 -18.54 -16.54
N ARG A 169 9.33 -17.85 -15.71
CA ARG A 169 8.19 -17.04 -16.17
C ARG A 169 8.49 -15.57 -16.04
N SER A 170 8.21 -14.78 -17.08
CA SER A 170 8.27 -13.32 -17.00
C SER A 170 7.27 -12.82 -15.96
N VAL A 171 7.73 -11.89 -15.13
CA VAL A 171 6.95 -11.35 -14.01
C VAL A 171 6.53 -9.90 -14.27
N ILE A 172 7.32 -9.17 -15.07
CA ILE A 172 7.05 -7.78 -15.46
C ILE A 172 6.49 -7.80 -16.88
N THR A 173 5.22 -8.20 -17.00
CA THR A 173 4.51 -8.21 -18.28
C THR A 173 3.92 -6.83 -18.58
N ALA A 174 3.60 -6.57 -19.85
CA ALA A 174 2.95 -5.31 -20.27
C ALA A 174 1.66 -5.02 -19.47
N ASP A 175 0.87 -6.06 -19.16
CA ASP A 175 -0.35 -5.92 -18.37
C ASP A 175 -0.06 -5.53 -16.90
N VAL A 176 0.95 -6.15 -16.29
CA VAL A 176 1.38 -5.81 -14.92
C VAL A 176 1.87 -4.36 -14.87
N VAL A 177 2.69 -3.96 -15.84
CA VAL A 177 3.21 -2.59 -15.89
C VAL A 177 2.07 -1.60 -16.11
N ARG A 178 1.20 -1.81 -17.10
CA ARG A 178 0.02 -0.96 -17.35
C ARG A 178 -0.86 -0.83 -16.11
N ALA A 179 -1.14 -1.93 -15.42
CA ALA A 179 -1.92 -1.95 -14.19
C ALA A 179 -1.26 -1.15 -13.06
N THR A 180 0.07 -1.10 -13.02
CA THR A 180 0.84 -0.36 -12.00
C THR A 180 0.60 1.14 -12.10
N PHE A 181 0.63 1.66 -13.32
CA PHE A 181 0.54 3.10 -13.60
C PHE A 181 -0.90 3.60 -13.70
N ASP A 182 -1.87 2.71 -13.59
CA ASP A 182 -3.30 3.05 -13.54
C ASP A 182 -3.73 3.37 -12.10
N VAL A 183 -3.69 4.66 -11.76
CA VAL A 183 -4.18 5.17 -10.46
C VAL A 183 -5.65 4.85 -10.24
N LEU A 184 -6.48 4.91 -11.29
CA LEU A 184 -7.91 4.64 -11.20
C LEU A 184 -8.16 3.16 -10.87
N ARG A 185 -7.35 2.25 -11.41
CA ARG A 185 -7.36 0.84 -11.00
C ARG A 185 -7.06 0.69 -9.52
N LEU A 186 -6.04 1.38 -8.98
CA LEU A 186 -5.73 1.32 -7.55
C LEU A 186 -6.91 1.78 -6.69
N ILE A 187 -7.53 2.90 -7.06
CA ILE A 187 -8.72 3.42 -6.36
C ILE A 187 -9.88 2.43 -6.44
N ARG A 188 -10.12 1.83 -7.61
CA ARG A 188 -11.17 0.81 -7.80
C ARG A 188 -10.94 -0.44 -6.94
N VAL A 189 -9.73 -1.00 -6.95
CA VAL A 189 -9.37 -2.15 -6.12
C VAL A 189 -9.55 -1.80 -4.64
N GLN A 190 -9.13 -0.61 -4.23
CA GLN A 190 -9.29 -0.16 -2.85
C GLN A 190 -10.78 0.00 -2.46
N ARG A 191 -11.62 0.51 -3.37
CA ARG A 191 -13.07 0.60 -3.20
C ARG A 191 -13.71 -0.78 -3.03
N GLU A 192 -13.39 -1.73 -3.89
CA GLU A 192 -13.91 -3.11 -3.81
C GLU A 192 -13.55 -3.76 -2.47
N ARG A 193 -12.30 -3.57 -2.00
CA ARG A 193 -11.85 -4.06 -0.68
C ARG A 193 -12.65 -3.43 0.46
N VAL A 194 -12.85 -2.12 0.44
CA VAL A 194 -13.62 -1.41 1.49
C VAL A 194 -15.08 -1.84 1.49
N GLN A 195 -15.68 -2.03 0.32
CA GLN A 195 -17.05 -2.54 0.21
C GLN A 195 -17.19 -3.95 0.79
N LEU A 196 -16.20 -4.83 0.56
CA LEU A 196 -16.19 -6.17 1.15
C LEU A 196 -16.08 -6.13 2.69
N LEU A 197 -15.19 -5.28 3.22
CA LEU A 197 -15.04 -5.08 4.66
C LEU A 197 -16.32 -4.51 5.29
N LYS A 198 -16.96 -3.55 4.62
CA LYS A 198 -18.25 -2.99 5.04
C LYS A 198 -19.33 -4.06 5.11
N ARG A 199 -19.50 -4.87 4.05
CA ARG A 199 -20.48 -5.98 4.03
C ARG A 199 -20.24 -6.96 5.17
N THR A 200 -18.97 -7.31 5.44
CA THR A 200 -18.60 -8.21 6.54
C THR A 200 -19.02 -7.66 7.91
N GLU A 201 -18.83 -6.35 8.15
CA GLU A 201 -19.29 -5.71 9.39
C GLU A 201 -20.82 -5.52 9.43
N GLU A 202 -21.49 -5.31 8.29
CA GLU A 202 -22.96 -5.28 8.20
C GLU A 202 -23.58 -6.64 8.57
N ASP A 203 -23.03 -7.74 8.05
CA ASP A 203 -23.44 -9.11 8.38
C ASP A 203 -23.21 -9.40 9.88
N ARG A 204 -22.08 -8.92 10.41
CA ARG A 204 -21.79 -9.02 11.85
C ARG A 204 -22.78 -8.20 12.69
N LEU A 205 -23.16 -7.01 12.26
CA LEU A 205 -24.14 -6.18 12.94
C LEU A 205 -25.51 -6.86 12.95
N ALA A 206 -25.94 -7.43 11.82
CA ALA A 206 -27.20 -8.15 11.72
C ALA A 206 -27.25 -9.32 12.72
N THR A 207 -26.16 -10.11 12.79
CA THR A 207 -26.03 -11.21 13.75
C THR A 207 -26.09 -10.72 15.20
N THR A 208 -25.39 -9.63 15.50
CA THR A 208 -25.33 -9.07 16.86
C THR A 208 -26.65 -8.42 17.28
N ARG A 209 -27.43 -7.86 16.34
CA ARG A 209 -28.76 -7.29 16.61
C ARG A 209 -29.76 -8.34 17.04
N VAL A 210 -29.81 -9.48 16.35
CA VAL A 210 -30.66 -10.62 16.73
C VAL A 210 -30.38 -11.06 18.17
N GLN A 211 -29.09 -11.16 18.55
CA GLN A 211 -28.70 -11.52 19.91
C GLN A 211 -29.14 -10.49 20.95
N ALA A 212 -29.02 -9.19 20.68
CA ALA A 212 -29.48 -8.16 21.61
C ALA A 212 -31.00 -8.03 21.69
N GLU A 213 -31.73 -8.29 20.61
CA GLU A 213 -33.19 -8.33 20.63
C GLU A 213 -33.71 -9.50 21.46
N ILE A 214 -33.10 -10.69 21.34
CA ILE A 214 -33.37 -11.84 22.21
C ILE A 214 -33.15 -11.46 23.69
N LEU A 215 -32.07 -10.76 24.00
CA LEU A 215 -31.74 -10.35 25.37
C LEU A 215 -32.63 -9.20 25.89
N ARG A 216 -33.11 -8.29 25.03
CA ARG A 216 -34.06 -7.23 25.41
C ARG A 216 -35.48 -7.75 25.60
N ALA A 217 -35.85 -8.80 24.89
CA ALA A 217 -37.13 -9.50 25.07
C ALA A 217 -37.18 -10.31 26.36
N ALA A 218 -36.02 -10.60 26.99
CA ALA A 218 -35.98 -11.06 28.37
C ALA A 218 -36.38 -9.89 29.28
N ASP A 219 -37.57 -9.98 29.87
CA ASP A 219 -38.17 -8.90 30.68
C ASP A 219 -37.34 -8.63 31.94
N LEU A 220 -36.52 -7.57 31.88
CA LEU A 220 -35.70 -7.07 32.97
C LEU A 220 -36.37 -5.97 33.78
N SER A 221 -37.57 -5.55 33.39
CA SER A 221 -38.26 -4.39 33.97
C SER A 221 -38.80 -4.64 35.39
N GLN A 222 -38.77 -5.88 35.86
CA GLN A 222 -39.22 -6.26 37.21
C GLN A 222 -38.15 -6.08 38.30
N ILE A 223 -36.96 -5.59 37.95
CA ILE A 223 -35.82 -5.49 38.87
C ILE A 223 -35.64 -4.03 39.29
N ASP A 224 -36.41 -3.62 40.30
CA ASP A 224 -36.27 -2.32 40.96
C ASP A 224 -35.38 -2.50 42.19
N LEU A 225 -34.13 -2.01 42.13
CA LEU A 225 -33.14 -2.16 43.21
C LEU A 225 -32.59 -0.80 43.62
N GLY A 226 -32.73 -0.49 44.92
CA GLY A 226 -32.20 0.72 45.52
C GLY A 226 -30.65 0.78 45.49
N PRO A 227 -30.07 1.97 45.66
CA PRO A 227 -28.62 2.14 45.71
C PRO A 227 -28.03 1.42 46.94
N GLY A 228 -27.25 0.35 46.70
CA GLY A 228 -26.57 -0.46 47.74
C GLY A 228 -26.94 -1.95 47.74
N GLU A 229 -28.12 -2.32 47.23
CA GLU A 229 -28.60 -3.72 47.20
C GLU A 229 -28.18 -4.48 45.93
N GLN A 230 -27.71 -3.75 44.92
CA GLN A 230 -27.34 -4.26 43.60
C GLN A 230 -26.25 -5.35 43.65
N ALA A 231 -25.25 -5.19 44.51
CA ALA A 231 -24.13 -6.14 44.59
C ALA A 231 -24.50 -7.46 45.29
N ALA A 232 -25.39 -7.42 46.29
CA ALA A 232 -25.90 -8.62 46.95
C ALA A 232 -26.92 -9.35 46.06
N PHE A 233 -27.84 -8.61 45.44
CA PHE A 233 -28.83 -9.17 44.53
C PHE A 233 -28.22 -9.86 43.31
N LEU A 234 -27.18 -9.28 42.69
CA LEU A 234 -26.47 -9.90 41.56
C LEU A 234 -25.67 -11.14 41.96
N LYS A 235 -25.29 -11.27 43.24
CA LYS A 235 -24.60 -12.45 43.76
C LYS A 235 -25.58 -13.61 43.97
N ASP A 236 -26.81 -13.31 44.38
CA ASP A 236 -27.86 -14.29 44.61
C ASP A 236 -28.65 -14.66 43.33
N ASN A 237 -28.45 -13.92 42.23
CA ASN A 237 -29.09 -14.16 40.93
C ASN A 237 -28.04 -14.31 39.80
N PRO A 238 -27.32 -15.44 39.74
CA PRO A 238 -26.23 -15.66 38.78
C PRO A 238 -26.69 -15.61 37.31
N GLU A 239 -27.92 -16.04 37.02
CA GLU A 239 -28.51 -16.01 35.67
C GLU A 239 -28.71 -14.57 35.16
N LEU A 240 -29.11 -13.65 36.04
CA LEU A 240 -29.23 -12.24 35.73
C LEU A 240 -27.86 -11.59 35.47
N LEU A 241 -26.86 -11.93 36.29
CA LEU A 241 -25.50 -11.45 36.09
C LEU A 241 -24.92 -11.98 34.77
N GLU A 242 -25.21 -13.23 34.41
CA GLU A 242 -24.86 -13.80 33.11
C GLU A 242 -25.58 -13.09 31.96
N MET A 243 -26.85 -12.73 32.13
CA MET A 243 -27.61 -11.97 31.14
C MET A 243 -27.11 -10.52 30.98
N ILE A 244 -26.76 -9.83 32.07
CA ILE A 244 -26.13 -8.50 32.04
C ILE A 244 -24.75 -8.57 31.39
N ARG A 245 -23.95 -9.61 31.71
CA ARG A 245 -22.67 -9.86 31.04
C ARG A 245 -22.89 -10.11 29.56
N SER A 246 -23.86 -10.94 29.19
CA SER A 246 -24.26 -11.23 27.82
C SER A 246 -24.69 -9.96 27.07
N LEU A 247 -25.47 -9.08 27.71
CA LEU A 247 -25.86 -7.76 27.19
C LEU A 247 -24.67 -6.81 27.05
N ALA A 248 -23.78 -6.72 28.03
CA ALA A 248 -22.57 -5.89 27.95
C ALA A 248 -21.63 -6.40 26.85
N THR A 249 -21.50 -7.72 26.71
CA THR A 249 -20.73 -8.37 25.64
C THR A 249 -21.42 -8.36 24.30
N GLY A 250 -22.74 -8.18 24.22
CA GLY A 250 -23.52 -8.14 22.98
C GLY A 250 -23.75 -6.72 22.45
N ALA A 251 -23.99 -5.74 23.33
CA ALA A 251 -24.27 -4.35 22.97
C ALA A 251 -23.01 -3.52 22.68
N MET A 252 -21.89 -3.73 23.41
CA MET A 252 -20.63 -3.04 23.11
C MET A 252 -20.07 -3.35 21.71
N PRO A 253 -20.12 -4.61 21.22
CA PRO A 253 -19.78 -4.88 19.82
C PRO A 253 -20.65 -4.15 18.81
N GLN A 254 -21.94 -3.92 19.07
CA GLN A 254 -22.81 -3.23 18.10
C GLN A 254 -22.38 -1.79 17.84
N LEU A 255 -22.04 -1.03 18.89
CA LEU A 255 -21.55 0.33 18.73
C LEU A 255 -20.20 0.33 18.01
N SER A 256 -19.28 -0.58 18.35
CA SER A 256 -18.00 -0.70 17.66
C SER A 256 -18.17 -1.04 16.17
N VAL A 257 -19.03 -2.00 15.85
CA VAL A 257 -19.36 -2.42 14.47
C VAL A 257 -20.03 -1.27 13.70
N LEU A 258 -21.00 -0.57 14.29
CA LEU A 258 -21.62 0.62 13.69
C LEU A 258 -20.59 1.71 13.37
N MET A 259 -19.65 1.97 14.27
CA MET A 259 -18.59 2.96 14.03
C MET A 259 -17.64 2.52 12.91
N ARG A 260 -17.33 1.22 12.79
CA ARG A 260 -16.55 0.69 11.66
C ARG A 260 -17.29 0.85 10.34
N ILE A 261 -18.58 0.52 10.29
CA ILE A 261 -19.42 0.72 9.09
C ILE A 261 -19.41 2.20 8.67
N ARG A 262 -19.66 3.13 9.60
CA ARG A 262 -19.62 4.57 9.33
C ARG A 262 -18.26 5.03 8.80
N ARG A 263 -17.17 4.47 9.35
CA ARG A 263 -15.81 4.76 8.87
C ARG A 263 -15.61 4.25 7.43
N TYR A 264 -16.11 3.07 7.09
CA TYR A 264 -16.08 2.58 5.71
C TYR A 264 -16.92 3.44 4.77
N ASP A 265 -18.09 3.91 5.19
CA ASP A 265 -18.93 4.83 4.39
C ASP A 265 -18.22 6.14 4.09
N ALA A 266 -17.64 6.79 5.11
CA ALA A 266 -16.88 8.02 4.93
C ALA A 266 -15.69 7.81 3.98
N TYR A 267 -14.99 6.67 4.10
CA TYR A 267 -13.88 6.35 3.23
C TYR A 267 -14.31 6.08 1.78
N LEU A 268 -15.46 5.44 1.55
CA LEU A 268 -16.01 5.26 0.20
C LEU A 268 -16.36 6.61 -0.47
N THR A 269 -16.88 7.57 0.28
CA THR A 269 -17.10 8.94 -0.22
C THR A 269 -15.78 9.58 -0.64
N TYR A 270 -14.76 9.51 0.22
CA TYR A 270 -13.41 9.98 -0.10
C TYR A 270 -12.85 9.33 -1.37
N LEU A 271 -12.98 8.01 -1.53
CA LEU A 271 -12.51 7.30 -2.73
C LEU A 271 -13.20 7.79 -4.02
N ASN A 272 -14.47 8.17 -3.95
CA ASN A 272 -15.19 8.72 -5.11
C ASN A 272 -14.73 10.14 -5.46
N GLU A 273 -14.42 10.97 -4.46
CA GLU A 273 -13.90 12.32 -4.66
C GLU A 273 -12.51 12.27 -5.31
N ILE A 274 -11.61 11.43 -4.80
CA ILE A 274 -10.27 11.30 -5.40
C ILE A 274 -10.34 10.69 -6.81
N GLU A 275 -11.20 9.69 -7.06
CA GLU A 275 -11.36 9.13 -8.42
C GLU A 275 -11.75 10.20 -9.42
N THR A 276 -12.71 11.06 -9.03
CA THR A 276 -13.18 12.16 -9.87
C THR A 276 -12.06 13.17 -10.15
N THR A 277 -11.26 13.50 -9.14
CA THR A 277 -10.10 14.39 -9.29
C THR A 277 -9.05 13.79 -10.21
N TYR A 278 -8.63 12.54 -9.96
CA TYR A 278 -7.61 11.88 -10.76
C TYR A 278 -8.03 11.65 -12.21
N ALA A 279 -9.29 11.29 -12.46
CA ALA A 279 -9.80 11.12 -13.81
C ALA A 279 -9.79 12.42 -14.63
N LYS A 280 -9.84 13.59 -13.97
CA LYS A 280 -9.76 14.90 -14.61
C LYS A 280 -8.33 15.38 -14.79
N GLU A 281 -7.53 15.27 -13.73
CA GLU A 281 -6.23 15.95 -13.63
C GLU A 281 -5.07 15.09 -14.11
N LEU A 282 -5.18 13.75 -14.06
CA LEU A 282 -4.05 12.87 -14.34
C LEU A 282 -4.22 12.12 -15.65
N LYS A 283 -3.27 12.32 -16.57
CA LYS A 283 -3.14 11.46 -17.75
C LYS A 283 -2.36 10.22 -17.39
N VAL A 284 -2.92 9.05 -17.69
CA VAL A 284 -2.17 7.79 -17.63
C VAL A 284 -1.17 7.79 -18.76
N VAL A 285 0.12 7.83 -18.42
CA VAL A 285 1.19 7.84 -19.42
C VAL A 285 1.55 6.41 -19.80
N ASP A 286 1.59 6.16 -21.10
CA ASP A 286 2.08 4.87 -21.62
C ASP A 286 3.60 4.77 -21.42
N ILE A 287 4.01 3.83 -20.58
CA ILE A 287 5.42 3.58 -20.30
C ILE A 287 6.20 3.18 -21.55
N ASP A 288 5.56 2.57 -22.55
CA ASP A 288 6.23 2.18 -23.80
C ASP A 288 6.56 3.40 -24.65
N VAL A 289 5.76 4.46 -24.56
CA VAL A 289 6.08 5.77 -25.16
C VAL A 289 7.27 6.39 -24.44
N PHE A 290 7.30 6.34 -23.11
CA PHE A 290 8.46 6.80 -22.34
C PHE A 290 9.72 5.99 -22.68
N ARG A 291 9.66 4.66 -22.68
CA ARG A 291 10.79 3.77 -23.03
C ARG A 291 11.36 4.11 -24.40
N ARG A 292 10.51 4.27 -25.42
CA ARG A 292 10.94 4.67 -26.78
C ARG A 292 11.60 6.05 -26.80
N ARG A 293 11.00 7.02 -26.09
CA ARG A 293 11.54 8.37 -25.96
C ARG A 293 12.94 8.36 -25.34
N VAL A 294 13.11 7.59 -24.27
CA VAL A 294 14.38 7.47 -23.55
C VAL A 294 15.42 6.71 -24.37
N ALA A 295 15.02 5.65 -25.09
CA ALA A 295 15.92 4.88 -25.94
C ALA A 295 16.34 5.62 -27.24
N GLY A 296 15.88 6.87 -27.45
CA GLY A 296 16.15 7.62 -28.68
C GLY A 296 15.52 6.98 -29.93
N GLN A 297 14.60 6.03 -29.76
CA GLN A 297 13.92 5.36 -30.86
C GLN A 297 12.79 6.27 -31.35
N LYS A 298 12.91 6.76 -32.59
CA LYS A 298 11.82 7.49 -33.24
C LYS A 298 10.64 6.52 -33.46
N GLY A 299 9.45 6.98 -33.08
CA GLY A 299 8.19 6.28 -33.35
C GLY A 299 7.88 6.19 -34.83
#